data_AF-A0A6L7VV12-F1
#
_entry.id   AF-A0A6L7VV12-F1
#
_cell.length_a   1.000
_cell.length_b   1.000
_cell.length_c   1.000
_cell.angle_alpha   90.00
_cell.angle_beta   90.00
_cell.angle_gamma   90.00
#
_symmetry.space_group_name_H-M   'P 1'
#
loop_
_entity.id
_entity.type
_entity.pdbx_description
1 polymer ?
#
loop_
_entity_poly.entity_id
_entity_poly.type
_entity_poly.pdbx_seq_one_letter_code
_entity_poly.pdbx_strand_id
1 'polypeptide(L)'
;MGFEVGWNTAVDQLDELAQKLFAEQKRERTSFGLGSLDTQRVRTCLWFDKRGEEAANFYVMLLPNSCVERIYHPDPAGKVLIVNFTLRGVPYQIFEGDPHFQLSPATSIAVLTENQKETDRLWEALIQNGGKEMPCGWLTDQYGLTWQIIPKDLLSLLGSADPDKRERAHAAMMQMKKIDIRQLIAATSD
;
A
#
# COMPACT_ATOMS: atom_id res chain seq x y z
N MET A 1 -40.56 -11.90 -25.30
CA MET A 1 -40.87 -11.39 -23.94
C MET A 1 -40.10 -12.09 -22.80
N GLY A 2 -39.43 -13.24 -23.00
CA GLY A 2 -38.73 -13.94 -21.90
C GLY A 2 -37.28 -13.51 -21.60
N PHE A 3 -36.61 -12.77 -22.50
CA PHE A 3 -35.19 -12.42 -22.35
C PHE A 3 -34.96 -11.19 -21.44
N GLU A 4 -35.75 -10.12 -21.60
CA GLU A 4 -35.68 -8.94 -20.72
C GLU A 4 -36.07 -9.26 -19.28
N VAL A 5 -37.07 -10.10 -19.07
CA VAL A 5 -37.51 -10.51 -17.72
C VAL A 5 -36.42 -11.32 -17.00
N GLY A 6 -35.70 -12.18 -17.73
CA GLY A 6 -34.58 -12.95 -17.18
C GLY A 6 -33.37 -12.06 -16.83
N TRP A 7 -33.09 -11.05 -17.66
CA TRP A 7 -32.00 -10.10 -17.42
C TRP A 7 -32.27 -9.19 -16.22
N ASN A 8 -33.49 -8.66 -16.10
CA ASN A 8 -33.87 -7.80 -14.97
C ASN A 8 -33.83 -8.58 -13.64
N THR A 9 -34.33 -9.82 -13.64
CA THR A 9 -34.25 -10.71 -12.45
C THR A 9 -32.81 -10.97 -12.01
N ALA A 10 -31.89 -11.15 -12.96
CA ALA A 10 -30.48 -11.38 -12.65
C ALA A 10 -29.79 -10.14 -12.07
N VAL A 11 -30.15 -8.94 -12.55
CA VAL A 11 -29.65 -7.67 -12.02
C VAL A 11 -30.17 -7.44 -10.59
N ASP A 12 -31.45 -7.69 -10.35
CA ASP A 12 -32.05 -7.56 -9.00
C ASP A 12 -31.38 -8.52 -7.99
N GLN A 13 -31.06 -9.74 -8.42
CA GLN A 13 -30.33 -10.71 -7.60
C GLN A 13 -28.90 -10.25 -7.26
N LEU A 14 -28.20 -9.62 -8.21
CA LEU A 14 -26.86 -9.10 -7.99
C LEU A 14 -26.87 -7.90 -7.05
N ASP A 15 -27.85 -7.01 -7.17
CA ASP A 15 -28.03 -5.85 -6.29
C ASP A 15 -28.39 -6.30 -4.86
N GLU A 16 -29.25 -7.30 -4.70
CA GLU A 16 -29.53 -7.90 -3.39
C GLU A 16 -28.28 -8.55 -2.78
N LEU A 17 -27.47 -9.26 -3.58
CA LEU A 17 -26.25 -9.90 -3.12
C LEU A 17 -25.23 -8.86 -2.67
N ALA A 18 -25.08 -7.77 -3.44
CA ALA A 18 -24.22 -6.65 -3.10
C ALA A 18 -24.67 -5.98 -1.80
N GLN A 19 -25.97 -5.71 -1.64
CA GLN A 19 -26.53 -5.14 -0.41
C GLN A 19 -26.31 -6.06 0.81
N LYS A 20 -26.47 -7.38 0.65
CA LYS A 20 -26.20 -8.36 1.70
C LYS A 20 -24.72 -8.39 2.08
N LEU A 21 -23.80 -8.41 1.12
CA LEU A 21 -22.36 -8.34 1.35
C LEU A 21 -21.95 -7.03 2.05
N PHE A 22 -22.50 -5.90 1.62
CA PHE A 22 -22.25 -4.61 2.27
C PHE A 22 -22.82 -4.56 3.70
N ALA A 23 -24.00 -5.15 3.93
CA ALA A 23 -24.60 -5.25 5.26
C ALA A 23 -23.82 -6.18 6.19
N GLU A 24 -23.33 -7.31 5.69
CA GLU A 24 -22.45 -8.24 6.42
C GLU A 24 -21.12 -7.58 6.78
N GLN A 25 -20.44 -6.91 5.82
CA GLN A 25 -19.23 -6.13 6.10
C GLN A 25 -19.49 -5.01 7.12
N LYS A 26 -20.64 -4.33 7.06
CA LYS A 26 -21.02 -3.29 8.01
C LYS A 26 -21.32 -3.86 9.40
N ARG A 27 -21.86 -5.08 9.48
CA ARG A 27 -22.16 -5.81 10.73
C ARG A 27 -20.88 -6.32 11.39
N GLU A 28 -19.91 -6.80 10.61
CA GLU A 28 -18.57 -7.13 11.09
C GLU A 28 -17.86 -5.90 11.65
N ARG A 29 -17.98 -4.74 10.98
CA ARG A 29 -17.41 -3.45 11.46
C ARG A 29 -18.03 -2.92 12.74
N THR A 30 -19.27 -3.28 13.08
CA THR A 30 -19.99 -2.79 14.28
C THR A 30 -19.93 -3.73 15.48
N SER A 31 -19.57 -5.00 15.30
CA SER A 31 -19.36 -5.91 16.44
C SER A 31 -17.98 -5.71 17.06
N PHE A 32 -17.91 -5.45 18.36
CA PHE A 32 -16.67 -5.60 19.15
C PHE A 32 -16.41 -7.10 19.35
N GLY A 33 -16.20 -7.82 18.25
CA GLY A 33 -15.86 -9.23 18.22
C GLY A 33 -14.42 -9.39 17.77
N LEU A 34 -13.69 -10.29 18.43
CA LEU A 34 -12.32 -10.67 18.12
C LEU A 34 -12.09 -11.09 16.64
N GLY A 35 -13.13 -11.29 15.84
CA GLY A 35 -13.08 -11.99 14.54
C GLY A 35 -12.13 -11.42 13.48
N SER A 36 -11.85 -10.10 13.48
CA SER A 36 -10.86 -9.50 12.57
C SER A 36 -9.50 -9.26 13.22
N LEU A 37 -9.41 -9.22 14.55
CA LEU A 37 -8.14 -9.10 15.28
C LEU A 37 -7.46 -10.46 15.49
N ASP A 38 -8.21 -11.56 15.40
CA ASP A 38 -7.75 -12.91 15.78
C ASP A 38 -6.90 -13.60 14.70
N THR A 39 -7.00 -13.20 13.42
CA THR A 39 -6.17 -13.79 12.35
C THR A 39 -4.77 -13.18 12.26
N GLN A 40 -4.54 -11.99 12.84
CA GLN A 40 -3.29 -11.24 12.72
C GLN A 40 -2.80 -10.74 14.07
N ARG A 41 -2.09 -11.63 14.79
CA ARG A 41 -1.54 -11.40 16.13
C ARG A 41 -0.35 -10.43 16.19
N VAL A 42 0.21 -10.06 15.04
CA VAL A 42 1.42 -9.23 14.93
C VAL A 42 1.18 -8.15 13.88
N ARG A 43 1.61 -6.92 14.17
CA ARG A 43 1.54 -5.77 13.26
C ARG A 43 2.86 -5.00 13.30
N THR A 44 3.22 -4.39 12.18
CA THR A 44 4.29 -3.38 12.18
C THR A 44 3.72 -2.07 12.70
N CYS A 45 4.29 -1.57 13.79
CA CYS A 45 3.96 -0.26 14.34
C CYS A 45 4.84 0.82 13.72
N LEU A 46 4.22 1.88 13.21
CA LEU A 46 4.85 3.03 12.59
C LEU A 46 4.62 4.25 13.49
N TRP A 47 5.69 4.92 13.89
CA TRP A 47 5.61 6.08 14.78
C TRP A 47 5.39 7.37 13.99
N PHE A 48 4.41 8.18 14.40
CA PHE A 48 4.09 9.48 13.79
C PHE A 48 4.08 10.56 14.88
N ASP A 49 4.51 11.78 14.55
CA ASP A 49 4.35 12.94 15.47
C ASP A 49 2.94 13.54 15.39
N LYS A 50 2.33 13.49 14.20
CA LYS A 50 0.98 13.96 13.88
C LYS A 50 0.50 13.36 12.56
N ARG A 51 -0.77 13.61 12.21
CA ARG A 51 -1.39 13.25 10.91
C ARG A 51 -1.41 11.74 10.63
N GLY A 52 -1.39 10.91 11.66
CA GLY A 52 -1.42 9.45 11.54
C GLY A 52 -2.70 8.93 10.89
N GLU A 53 -3.87 9.50 11.23
CA GLU A 53 -5.14 9.15 10.59
C GLU A 53 -5.17 9.52 9.11
N GLU A 54 -4.67 10.70 8.78
CA GLU A 54 -4.58 11.19 7.40
C GLU A 54 -3.69 10.26 6.56
N ALA A 55 -2.53 9.89 7.11
CA ALA A 55 -1.58 8.98 6.50
C ALA A 55 -2.20 7.60 6.24
N ALA A 56 -2.86 7.00 7.25
CA ALA A 56 -3.52 5.70 7.09
C ALA A 56 -4.59 5.73 6.00
N ASN A 57 -5.44 6.75 5.98
CA ASN A 57 -6.47 6.93 4.95
C ASN A 57 -5.86 7.08 3.56
N PHE A 58 -4.76 7.83 3.43
CA PHE A 58 -4.03 7.93 2.18
C PHE A 58 -3.44 6.58 1.74
N TYR A 59 -2.78 5.84 2.64
CA TYR A 59 -2.13 4.58 2.30
C TYR A 59 -3.11 3.50 1.82
N VAL A 60 -4.28 3.40 2.44
CA VAL A 60 -5.27 2.37 2.04
C VAL A 60 -5.91 2.68 0.67
N MET A 61 -5.82 3.93 0.19
CA MET A 61 -6.23 4.27 -1.18
C MET A 61 -5.17 3.91 -2.23
N LEU A 62 -3.90 3.71 -1.82
CA LEU A 62 -2.83 3.40 -2.76
C LEU A 62 -2.95 2.00 -3.35
N LEU A 63 -3.41 1.02 -2.57
CA LEU A 63 -3.39 -0.39 -2.98
C LEU A 63 -4.78 -1.03 -2.88
N PRO A 64 -5.17 -1.89 -3.84
CA PRO A 64 -6.44 -2.62 -3.74
C PRO A 64 -6.45 -3.53 -2.50
N ASN A 65 -7.64 -3.93 -2.03
CA ASN A 65 -7.80 -4.81 -0.86
C ASN A 65 -7.08 -4.26 0.40
N SER A 66 -7.19 -2.95 0.59
CA SER A 66 -6.65 -2.23 1.74
C SER A 66 -7.77 -1.48 2.45
N CYS A 67 -7.71 -1.36 3.76
CA CYS A 67 -8.74 -0.68 4.54
C CYS A 67 -8.20 -0.18 5.88
N VAL A 68 -8.80 0.90 6.39
CA VAL A 68 -8.68 1.27 7.79
C VAL A 68 -9.61 0.37 8.59
N GLU A 69 -9.07 -0.30 9.60
CA GLU A 69 -9.80 -1.27 10.41
C GLU A 69 -10.43 -0.59 11.63
N ARG A 70 -9.60 0.12 12.40
CA ARG A 70 -10.00 0.76 13.64
C ARG A 70 -9.13 1.98 13.90
N ILE A 71 -9.79 3.05 14.33
CA ILE A 71 -9.15 4.24 14.86
C ILE A 71 -9.53 4.34 16.33
N TYR A 72 -8.53 4.49 17.21
CA TYR A 72 -8.71 4.63 18.64
C TYR A 72 -8.16 5.98 19.11
N HIS A 73 -9.06 6.74 19.74
CA HIS A 73 -8.79 8.01 20.40
C HIS A 73 -8.92 7.81 21.92
N PRO A 74 -7.82 7.79 22.69
CA PRO A 74 -7.85 7.67 24.15
C PRO A 74 -8.45 8.89 24.84
N ASP A 75 -8.37 10.07 24.22
CA ASP A 75 -8.96 11.31 24.71
C ASP A 75 -9.72 11.99 23.54
N PRO A 76 -11.01 12.36 23.70
CA PRO A 76 -11.77 13.12 22.70
C PRO A 76 -11.13 14.46 22.31
N ALA A 77 -10.27 15.01 23.16
CA ALA A 77 -9.44 16.19 22.89
C ALA A 77 -7.98 15.84 22.51
N GLY A 78 -7.67 14.55 22.37
CA GLY A 78 -6.34 13.97 22.49
C GLY A 78 -5.49 13.94 21.23
N LYS A 79 -4.20 14.23 21.44
CA LYS A 79 -3.09 14.16 20.47
C LYS A 79 -2.55 12.75 20.20
N VAL A 80 -3.01 11.76 20.96
CA VAL A 80 -2.54 10.37 20.86
C VAL A 80 -3.56 9.60 20.06
N LEU A 81 -3.10 8.86 19.05
CA LEU A 81 -3.95 8.16 18.11
C LEU A 81 -3.35 6.79 17.83
N ILE A 82 -4.19 5.76 17.88
CA ILE A 82 -3.84 4.45 17.32
C ILE A 82 -4.71 4.22 16.09
N VAL A 83 -4.08 3.99 14.94
CA VAL A 83 -4.78 3.61 13.71
C VAL A 83 -4.31 2.25 13.26
N ASN A 84 -5.21 1.27 13.27
CA ASN A 84 -4.98 -0.03 12.67
C ASN A 84 -5.53 0.00 11.24
N PHE A 85 -4.71 -0.44 10.30
CA PHE A 85 -5.06 -0.53 8.89
C PHE A 85 -4.35 -1.73 8.25
N THR A 86 -4.89 -2.18 7.14
CA THR A 86 -4.35 -3.28 6.35
C THR A 86 -4.04 -2.78 4.95
N LEU A 87 -2.86 -3.14 4.43
CA LEU A 87 -2.47 -2.93 3.04
C LEU A 87 -2.32 -4.29 2.36
N ARG A 88 -3.16 -4.59 1.37
CA ARG A 88 -3.16 -5.90 0.65
C ARG A 88 -3.08 -7.12 1.59
N GLY A 89 -3.81 -7.09 2.70
CA GLY A 89 -3.81 -8.18 3.69
C GLY A 89 -2.64 -8.15 4.69
N VAL A 90 -1.73 -7.17 4.62
CA VAL A 90 -0.65 -6.99 5.60
C VAL A 90 -1.08 -5.97 6.67
N PRO A 91 -1.04 -6.32 7.97
CA PRO A 91 -1.48 -5.43 9.04
C PRO A 91 -0.38 -4.44 9.44
N TYR A 92 -0.81 -3.20 9.59
CA TYR A 92 -0.01 -2.11 10.13
C TYR A 92 -0.76 -1.42 11.28
N GLN A 93 0.01 -0.72 12.09
CA GLN A 93 -0.48 0.17 13.13
C GLN A 93 0.28 1.49 13.01
N ILE A 94 -0.43 2.61 13.03
CA ILE A 94 0.17 3.90 13.34
C ILE A 94 -0.04 4.18 14.82
N PHE A 95 1.04 4.58 15.48
CA PHE A 95 1.01 5.18 16.81
C PHE A 95 1.43 6.64 16.67
N GLU A 96 0.49 7.55 16.89
CA GLU A 96 0.78 8.98 16.97
C GLU A 96 1.19 9.33 18.39
N GLY A 97 2.44 9.74 18.55
CA GLY A 97 3.08 10.00 19.83
C GLY A 97 3.89 11.29 19.83
N ASP A 98 4.76 11.42 20.81
CA ASP A 98 5.65 12.59 20.90
C ASP A 98 6.67 12.65 19.74
N PRO A 99 7.19 13.84 19.39
CA PRO A 99 8.05 14.02 18.23
C PRO A 99 9.50 13.55 18.41
N HIS A 100 9.86 12.91 19.55
CA HIS A 100 11.25 12.48 19.77
C HIS A 100 11.63 11.29 18.88
N PHE A 101 10.66 10.46 18.49
CA PHE A 101 10.89 9.37 17.55
C PHE A 101 10.46 9.77 16.14
N GLN A 102 11.33 9.48 15.17
CA GLN A 102 11.11 9.82 13.77
C GLN A 102 11.25 8.57 12.91
N LEU A 103 10.41 8.48 11.89
CA LEU A 103 10.59 7.50 10.83
C LEU A 103 11.93 7.71 10.15
N SER A 104 12.55 6.60 9.76
CA SER A 104 13.78 6.58 8.99
C SER A 104 13.71 5.46 7.96
N PRO A 105 14.59 5.45 6.94
CA PRO A 105 14.65 4.37 5.96
C PRO A 105 14.86 2.97 6.54
N ALA A 106 15.23 2.85 7.83
CA ALA A 106 15.30 1.57 8.54
C ALA A 106 13.95 0.84 8.59
N THR A 107 12.83 1.55 8.48
CA THR A 107 11.50 0.96 8.27
C THR A 107 10.93 1.48 6.96
N SER A 108 10.63 0.57 6.04
CA SER A 108 10.01 0.92 4.76
C SER A 108 8.95 -0.08 4.34
N ILE A 109 8.00 0.37 3.53
CA ILE A 109 7.01 -0.49 2.88
C ILE A 109 7.47 -0.76 1.45
N ALA A 110 7.82 -2.01 1.17
CA ALA A 110 8.18 -2.45 -0.16
C ALA A 110 6.94 -2.96 -0.92
N VAL A 111 6.67 -2.37 -2.08
CA VAL A 111 5.57 -2.75 -2.95
C VAL A 111 6.14 -3.30 -4.25
N LEU A 112 5.86 -4.58 -4.50
CA LEU A 112 6.11 -5.20 -5.79
C LEU A 112 5.05 -4.76 -6.78
N THR A 113 5.45 -4.15 -7.90
CA THR A 113 4.53 -3.67 -8.94
C THR A 113 4.57 -4.56 -10.18
N GLU A 114 3.42 -4.72 -10.81
CA GLU A 114 3.21 -5.65 -11.93
C GLU A 114 3.66 -5.10 -13.28
N ASN A 115 3.64 -3.78 -13.44
CA ASN A 115 3.97 -3.09 -14.68
C ASN A 115 4.24 -1.60 -14.44
N GLN A 116 4.75 -0.92 -15.47
CA GLN A 116 5.14 0.50 -15.40
C GLN A 116 3.99 1.42 -14.99
N LYS A 117 2.75 1.13 -15.41
CA LYS A 117 1.59 1.96 -15.06
C LYS A 117 1.32 1.95 -13.56
N GLU A 118 1.45 0.78 -12.92
CA GLU A 118 1.31 0.68 -11.46
C GLU A 118 2.49 1.36 -10.74
N THR A 119 3.71 1.16 -11.22
CA THR A 119 4.93 1.83 -10.73
C THR A 119 4.76 3.34 -10.75
N ASP A 120 4.35 3.90 -11.90
CA ASP A 120 4.18 5.34 -12.11
C ASP A 120 3.10 5.90 -11.20
N ARG A 121 1.92 5.27 -11.15
CA ARG A 121 0.80 5.72 -10.31
C ARG A 121 1.18 5.79 -8.84
N LEU A 122 1.82 4.75 -8.31
CA LEU A 122 2.23 4.71 -6.91
C LEU A 122 3.34 5.73 -6.62
N TRP A 123 4.35 5.79 -7.48
CA TRP A 123 5.44 6.76 -7.35
C TRP A 123 4.91 8.19 -7.31
N GLU A 124 4.10 8.56 -8.30
CA GLU A 124 3.53 9.91 -8.43
C GLU A 124 2.65 10.26 -7.23
N ALA A 125 1.81 9.35 -6.75
CA ALA A 125 0.98 9.59 -5.57
C ALA A 125 1.83 9.83 -4.31
N LEU A 126 2.92 9.09 -4.14
CA LEU A 126 3.75 9.14 -2.94
C LEU A 126 4.71 10.35 -2.91
N ILE A 127 5.18 10.83 -4.07
CA ILE A 127 6.04 12.02 -4.13
C ILE A 127 5.27 13.35 -4.04
N GLN A 128 3.94 13.33 -4.21
CA GLN A 128 3.10 14.52 -4.10
C GLN A 128 3.14 15.13 -2.69
N ASN A 129 2.77 16.41 -2.60
CA ASN A 129 2.60 17.14 -1.32
C ASN A 129 3.82 17.14 -0.39
N GLY A 130 5.03 17.06 -0.95
CA GLY A 130 6.28 17.15 -0.19
C GLY A 130 7.03 15.83 0.00
N GLY A 131 6.62 14.76 -0.69
CA GLY A 131 7.42 13.55 -0.81
C GLY A 131 8.76 13.81 -1.52
N LYS A 132 9.74 12.95 -1.25
CA LYS A 132 11.13 13.07 -1.70
C LYS A 132 11.59 11.78 -2.35
N GLU A 133 12.01 11.89 -3.61
CA GLU A 133 12.60 10.77 -4.33
C GLU A 133 13.96 10.37 -3.75
N MET A 134 14.21 9.07 -3.70
CA MET A 134 15.49 8.47 -3.37
C MET A 134 15.95 7.55 -4.53
N PRO A 135 17.22 7.13 -4.56
CA PRO A 135 17.72 6.22 -5.60
C PRO A 135 17.05 4.85 -5.58
N CYS A 136 17.17 4.12 -6.69
CA CYS A 136 16.91 2.68 -6.80
C CYS A 136 15.48 2.24 -6.42
N GLY A 137 14.47 3.05 -6.71
CA GLY A 137 13.07 2.75 -6.43
C GLY A 137 12.60 3.15 -5.03
N TRP A 138 13.43 3.89 -4.28
CA TRP A 138 13.08 4.36 -2.94
C TRP A 138 12.50 5.77 -2.98
N LEU A 139 11.65 6.10 -2.02
CA LEU A 139 11.20 7.47 -1.75
C LEU A 139 10.76 7.60 -0.30
N THR A 140 10.63 8.84 0.18
CA THR A 140 9.93 9.17 1.42
C THR A 140 8.67 9.96 1.09
N ASP A 141 7.52 9.60 1.64
CA ASP A 141 6.27 10.33 1.39
C ASP A 141 6.16 11.63 2.21
N GLN A 142 5.06 12.37 2.01
CA GLN A 142 4.77 13.62 2.72
C GLN A 142 4.61 13.48 4.25
N TYR A 143 4.49 12.26 4.77
CA TYR A 143 4.38 11.98 6.21
C TYR A 143 5.69 11.43 6.81
N GLY A 144 6.74 11.24 5.99
CA GLY A 144 8.05 10.78 6.44
C GLY A 144 8.25 9.26 6.37
N LEU A 145 7.26 8.48 5.90
CA LEU A 145 7.42 7.03 5.74
C LEU A 145 8.19 6.72 4.46
N THR A 146 9.15 5.79 4.55
CA THR A 146 9.94 5.37 3.39
C THR A 146 9.23 4.23 2.66
N TRP A 147 9.22 4.30 1.33
CA TRP A 147 8.63 3.31 0.45
C TRP A 147 9.65 2.81 -0.56
N GLN A 148 9.49 1.56 -0.99
CA GLN A 148 10.23 0.98 -2.11
C GLN A 148 9.21 0.54 -3.16
N ILE A 149 9.16 1.22 -4.30
CA ILE A 149 8.26 0.88 -5.41
C ILE A 149 9.09 0.11 -6.45
N ILE A 150 9.03 -1.21 -6.36
CA ILE A 150 9.94 -2.11 -7.05
C ILE A 150 9.16 -2.89 -8.11
N PRO A 151 9.43 -2.71 -9.41
CA PRO A 151 8.85 -3.57 -10.45
C PRO A 151 9.37 -5.00 -10.35
N LYS A 152 8.49 -5.99 -10.60
CA LYS A 152 8.91 -7.41 -10.63
C LYS A 152 10.01 -7.69 -11.66
N ASP A 153 10.02 -6.96 -12.76
CA ASP A 153 11.03 -7.05 -13.80
C ASP A 153 12.43 -6.72 -13.26
N LEU A 154 12.55 -5.72 -12.37
CA LEU A 154 13.83 -5.39 -11.73
C LEU A 154 14.35 -6.57 -10.90
N LEU A 155 13.50 -7.16 -10.05
CA LEU A 155 13.90 -8.32 -9.25
C LEU A 155 14.27 -9.53 -10.11
N SER A 156 13.53 -9.76 -11.20
CA SER A 156 13.84 -10.84 -12.14
C SER A 156 15.19 -10.63 -12.84
N LEU A 157 15.51 -9.40 -13.22
CA LEU A 157 16.78 -9.07 -13.87
C LEU A 157 17.96 -9.16 -12.91
N LEU A 158 17.83 -8.65 -11.69
CA LEU A 158 18.84 -8.77 -10.63
C LEU A 158 19.03 -10.22 -10.16
N GLY A 159 17.99 -11.05 -10.27
CA GLY A 159 18.01 -12.48 -9.96
C GLY A 159 18.35 -13.38 -11.15
N SER A 160 18.68 -12.83 -12.31
CA SER A 160 18.99 -13.61 -13.53
C SER A 160 20.13 -14.61 -13.28
N ALA A 161 20.09 -15.79 -13.90
CA ALA A 161 21.22 -16.74 -13.84
C ALA A 161 22.47 -16.21 -14.57
N ASP A 162 22.26 -15.41 -15.62
CA ASP A 162 23.30 -14.74 -16.40
C ASP A 162 23.96 -13.59 -15.58
N PRO A 163 25.25 -13.72 -15.20
CA PRO A 163 25.95 -12.70 -14.42
C PRO A 163 26.10 -11.36 -15.14
N ASP A 164 26.31 -11.35 -16.45
CA ASP A 164 26.51 -10.12 -17.21
C ASP A 164 25.19 -9.35 -17.30
N LYS A 165 24.08 -10.09 -17.48
CA LYS A 165 22.74 -9.52 -17.43
C LYS A 165 22.42 -8.90 -16.07
N ARG A 166 22.77 -9.58 -14.96
CA ARG A 166 22.61 -9.03 -13.60
C ARG A 166 23.43 -7.75 -13.41
N GLU A 167 24.68 -7.74 -13.87
CA GLU A 167 25.56 -6.58 -13.74
C GLU A 167 25.02 -5.38 -14.51
N ARG A 168 24.56 -5.57 -15.75
CA ARG A 168 23.91 -4.51 -16.54
C ARG A 168 22.64 -4.00 -15.88
N ALA A 169 21.80 -4.89 -15.33
CA ALA A 169 20.60 -4.52 -14.61
C ALA A 169 20.91 -3.69 -13.37
N HIS A 170 21.92 -4.10 -12.59
CA HIS A 170 22.39 -3.39 -11.41
C HIS A 170 22.94 -2.01 -11.78
N ALA A 171 23.82 -1.92 -12.78
CA ALA A 171 24.38 -0.66 -13.26
C ALA A 171 23.30 0.32 -13.75
N ALA A 172 22.30 -0.16 -14.49
CA ALA A 172 21.18 0.65 -14.95
C ALA A 172 20.31 1.15 -13.77
N MET A 173 19.98 0.27 -12.82
CA MET A 173 19.20 0.62 -11.62
C MET A 173 19.89 1.73 -10.80
N MET A 174 21.21 1.68 -10.66
CA MET A 174 21.97 2.66 -9.88
C MET A 174 21.90 4.09 -10.45
N GLN A 175 21.52 4.25 -11.72
CA GLN A 175 21.30 5.55 -12.35
C GLN A 175 19.86 6.06 -12.21
N MET A 176 18.96 5.26 -11.64
CA MET A 176 17.53 5.54 -11.55
C MET A 176 17.12 5.97 -10.14
N LYS A 177 16.12 6.85 -10.07
CA LYS A 177 15.31 7.05 -8.86
C LYS A 177 14.04 6.23 -8.98
N LYS A 178 13.07 6.69 -9.79
CA LYS A 178 11.95 5.86 -10.24
C LYS A 178 12.48 4.83 -11.23
N ILE A 179 12.07 3.57 -11.05
CA ILE A 179 12.46 2.50 -11.96
C ILE A 179 11.68 2.60 -13.28
N ASP A 180 12.42 2.65 -14.40
CA ASP A 180 11.87 2.53 -15.75
C ASP A 180 12.15 1.12 -16.28
N ILE A 181 11.10 0.32 -16.40
CA ILE A 181 11.17 -1.09 -16.82
C ILE A 181 11.70 -1.20 -18.25
N ARG A 182 11.36 -0.26 -19.15
CA ARG A 182 11.83 -0.33 -20.54
C ARG A 182 13.31 -0.05 -20.62
N GLN A 183 13.81 0.94 -19.88
CA GLN A 183 15.23 1.25 -19.82
C GLN A 183 16.03 0.11 -19.19
N LEU A 184 15.50 -0.54 -18.14
CA LEU A 184 16.11 -1.73 -17.56
C LEU A 184 16.22 -2.89 -18.55
N ILE A 185 15.14 -3.19 -19.28
CA ILE A 185 15.13 -4.26 -20.30
C ILE A 185 16.11 -3.91 -21.42
N ALA A 186 16.09 -2.67 -21.92
CA ALA A 186 17.01 -2.23 -22.97
C ALA A 186 18.48 -2.41 -22.54
N ALA A 187 18.84 -1.98 -21.32
CA ALA A 187 20.20 -2.12 -20.80
C ALA A 187 20.66 -3.58 -20.64
N THR A 188 19.73 -4.54 -20.58
CA THR A 188 20.03 -5.96 -20.31
C THR A 188 19.86 -6.86 -21.53
N SER A 189 19.55 -6.29 -22.70
CA SER A 189 19.29 -7.04 -23.94
C SER A 189 20.50 -7.14 -24.88
N ASP A 190 21.55 -6.37 -24.62
CA ASP A 190 22.88 -6.50 -25.27
C ASP A 190 23.69 -7.65 -24.66
#